data_AF-A0A9Q9X1L1-F1
#
_entry.id   AF-A0A9Q9X1L1-F1
#
_cell.length_a   1.000
_cell.length_b   1.000
_cell.length_c   1.000
_cell.angle_alpha   90.00
_cell.angle_beta   90.00
_cell.angle_gamma   90.00
#
_symmetry.space_group_name_H-M   'P 1'
#
loop_
_entity.id
_entity.type
_entity.pdbx_description
1 polymer ?
#
loop_
_entity_poly.entity_id
_entity_poly.type
_entity_poly.pdbx_seq_one_letter_code
_entity_poly.pdbx_strand_id
1 'polypeptide(L)'
;MCHIPVFCWISAAVLEKMLSPAESGQIPKTLTQMYTHFLILQTNIKHEKDYEKKVTDEDMILKLGKVAFEQLVKGNLIFYEEDLRECGIDVREASVYSGLCTQIFREELGLYQGKVFCFVHLSIQEHLAALYVHLSFTNHNRNVFEPITKQNLRSKLKDLFQHVSLSELHQRALKEGLQSKNGHLDLFLRFLLGLSVKSHQILLQRIMKLKSSSSDSNEKTVEYIKKKIRTIDSPEIHQSVPLSE
;
A
#
# COMPACT_ATOMS: atom_id res chain seq x y z
N MET A 1 -19.47 -5.59 -1.77
CA MET A 1 -18.06 -5.97 -1.96
C MET A 1 -17.92 -7.33 -2.66
N CYS A 2 -18.69 -8.34 -2.30
CA CYS A 2 -18.55 -9.71 -2.85
C CYS A 2 -19.01 -9.93 -4.31
N HIS A 3 -19.46 -8.90 -5.02
CA HIS A 3 -19.78 -9.01 -6.45
C HIS A 3 -18.52 -9.07 -7.34
N ILE A 4 -17.36 -8.71 -6.79
CA ILE A 4 -16.07 -8.80 -7.49
C ILE A 4 -15.35 -10.05 -6.97
N PRO A 5 -14.94 -11.00 -7.83
CA PRO A 5 -14.41 -12.31 -7.41
C PRO A 5 -13.26 -12.23 -6.39
N VAL A 6 -12.28 -11.36 -6.60
CA VAL A 6 -11.15 -11.22 -5.67
C VAL A 6 -11.58 -10.74 -4.28
N PHE A 7 -12.56 -9.84 -4.19
CA PHE A 7 -13.06 -9.37 -2.90
C PHE A 7 -13.88 -10.45 -2.20
N CYS A 8 -14.61 -11.27 -2.96
CA CYS A 8 -15.31 -12.43 -2.42
C CYS A 8 -14.31 -13.45 -1.87
N TRP A 9 -13.27 -13.78 -2.63
CA TRP A 9 -12.21 -14.71 -2.20
C TRP A 9 -11.48 -14.23 -0.94
N ILE A 10 -11.04 -12.97 -0.90
CA ILE A 10 -10.40 -12.38 0.28
C ILE A 10 -11.35 -12.42 1.49
N SER A 11 -12.62 -12.04 1.29
CA SER A 11 -13.60 -12.01 2.39
C SER A 11 -13.85 -13.42 2.92
N ALA A 12 -13.97 -14.42 2.04
CA ALA A 12 -14.16 -15.80 2.43
C ALA A 12 -12.96 -16.33 3.23
N ALA A 13 -11.73 -16.15 2.73
CA ALA A 13 -10.52 -16.59 3.42
C ALA A 13 -10.37 -15.97 4.82
N VAL A 14 -10.66 -14.67 4.94
CA VAL A 14 -10.60 -13.97 6.23
C VAL A 14 -11.70 -14.44 7.17
N LEU A 15 -12.95 -14.52 6.71
CA LEU A 15 -14.08 -14.91 7.55
C LEU A 15 -13.99 -16.37 7.99
N GLU A 16 -13.51 -17.27 7.14
CA GLU A 16 -13.28 -18.68 7.47
C GLU A 16 -12.36 -18.82 8.69
N LYS A 17 -11.24 -18.07 8.71
CA LYS A 17 -10.32 -18.08 9.86
C LYS A 17 -10.95 -17.45 11.11
N MET A 18 -11.64 -16.33 10.97
CA MET A 18 -12.20 -15.58 12.12
C MET A 18 -13.46 -16.20 12.74
N LEU A 19 -14.15 -17.06 11.99
CA LEU A 19 -15.28 -17.85 12.50
C LEU A 19 -14.83 -19.21 13.03
N SER A 20 -13.53 -19.54 12.92
CA SER A 20 -12.99 -20.76 13.50
C SER A 20 -12.98 -20.66 15.04
N PRO A 21 -13.19 -21.78 15.76
CA PRO A 21 -13.14 -21.80 17.23
C PRO A 21 -11.80 -21.33 17.84
N ALA A 22 -10.73 -21.33 17.04
CA ALA A 22 -9.38 -21.01 17.47
C ALA A 22 -9.06 -19.50 17.46
N GLU A 23 -9.78 -18.69 16.68
CA GLU A 23 -9.50 -17.25 16.51
C GLU A 23 -10.80 -16.42 16.53
N SER A 24 -11.38 -16.20 17.70
CA SER A 24 -12.55 -15.33 17.87
C SER A 24 -12.16 -13.84 17.85
N GLY A 25 -11.97 -13.29 16.64
CA GLY A 25 -11.69 -11.87 16.42
C GLY A 25 -12.93 -11.03 16.10
N GLN A 26 -12.82 -9.70 16.19
CA GLN A 26 -13.86 -8.80 15.69
C GLN A 26 -13.90 -8.83 14.16
N ILE A 27 -15.07 -9.11 13.58
CA ILE A 27 -15.27 -9.16 12.12
C ILE A 27 -14.89 -7.81 11.48
N PRO A 28 -14.12 -7.81 10.36
CA PRO A 28 -13.74 -6.59 9.65
C PRO A 28 -14.97 -5.84 9.14
N LYS A 29 -15.07 -4.55 9.44
CA LYS A 29 -16.19 -3.69 9.02
C LYS A 29 -15.87 -2.84 7.79
N THR A 30 -14.58 -2.70 7.47
CA THR A 30 -14.10 -1.88 6.35
C THR A 30 -13.24 -2.70 5.41
N LEU A 31 -13.16 -2.25 4.15
CA LEU A 31 -12.27 -2.85 3.15
C LEU A 31 -10.81 -2.86 3.64
N THR A 32 -10.34 -1.77 4.24
CA THR A 32 -8.98 -1.70 4.77
C THR A 32 -8.75 -2.72 5.89
N GLN A 33 -9.70 -2.88 6.83
CA GLN A 33 -9.58 -3.94 7.86
C GLN A 33 -9.54 -5.33 7.21
N MET A 34 -10.40 -5.58 6.22
CA MET A 34 -10.46 -6.86 5.53
C MET A 34 -9.10 -7.23 4.91
N TYR A 35 -8.46 -6.29 4.22
CA TYR A 35 -7.15 -6.50 3.61
C TYR A 35 -6.02 -6.63 4.65
N THR A 36 -6.08 -5.88 5.74
CA THR A 36 -5.09 -6.03 6.83
C THR A 36 -5.23 -7.39 7.52
N HIS A 37 -6.45 -7.89 7.71
CA HIS A 37 -6.68 -9.25 8.21
C HIS A 37 -6.20 -10.32 7.22
N PHE A 38 -6.42 -10.12 5.92
CA PHE A 38 -5.88 -11.00 4.90
C PHE A 38 -4.35 -11.05 4.94
N LEU A 39 -3.68 -9.91 5.14
CA LEU A 39 -2.23 -9.87 5.30
C LEU A 39 -1.75 -10.66 6.54
N ILE A 40 -2.44 -10.53 7.69
CA ILE A 40 -2.16 -11.33 8.90
C ILE A 40 -2.29 -12.83 8.59
N LEU A 41 -3.36 -13.22 7.90
CA LEU A 41 -3.60 -14.61 7.52
C LEU A 41 -2.46 -15.16 6.65
N GLN A 42 -1.99 -14.39 5.65
CA GLN A 42 -0.87 -14.81 4.81
C GLN A 42 0.43 -14.98 5.61
N THR A 43 0.68 -14.10 6.57
CA THR A 43 1.81 -14.23 7.50
C THR A 43 1.70 -15.50 8.35
N ASN A 44 0.52 -15.82 8.88
CA ASN A 44 0.31 -17.04 9.66
C ASN A 44 0.51 -18.32 8.82
N ILE A 45 0.00 -18.35 7.59
CA ILE A 45 0.19 -19.48 6.66
C ILE A 45 1.68 -19.71 6.36
N LYS A 46 2.47 -18.64 6.23
CA LYS A 46 3.93 -18.75 6.08
C LYS A 46 4.56 -19.46 7.28
N HIS A 47 4.17 -19.12 8.51
CA HIS A 47 4.71 -19.75 9.73
C HIS A 47 4.41 -21.25 9.82
N GLU A 48 3.25 -21.69 9.34
CA GLU A 48 2.87 -23.11 9.32
C GLU A 48 3.71 -23.94 8.33
N LYS A 49 4.31 -23.32 7.31
CA LYS A 49 5.08 -23.99 6.26
C LYS A 49 6.60 -24.11 6.55
N ASP A 50 7.03 -23.72 7.75
CA ASP A 50 8.41 -23.86 8.28
C ASP A 50 9.54 -23.37 7.33
N TYR A 51 9.31 -22.24 6.65
CA TYR A 51 10.36 -21.60 5.86
C TYR A 51 11.44 -21.00 6.78
N GLU A 52 12.72 -21.25 6.47
CA GLU A 52 13.87 -20.73 7.24
C GLU A 52 13.72 -19.23 7.56
N LYS A 53 13.77 -18.89 8.85
CA LYS A 53 13.58 -17.53 9.38
C LYS A 53 14.81 -16.63 9.17
N LYS A 54 15.11 -16.27 7.93
CA LYS A 54 16.15 -15.26 7.63
C LYS A 54 15.64 -13.83 7.83
N VAL A 55 14.36 -13.58 7.59
CA VAL A 55 13.75 -12.23 7.61
C VAL A 55 12.45 -12.25 8.44
N THR A 56 12.28 -11.23 9.28
CA THR A 56 11.05 -11.04 10.07
C THR A 56 9.88 -10.66 9.16
N ASP A 57 8.66 -11.02 9.53
CA ASP A 57 7.49 -10.68 8.70
C ASP A 57 7.30 -9.17 8.58
N GLU A 58 7.63 -8.43 9.64
CA GLU A 58 7.64 -6.97 9.63
C GLU A 58 8.57 -6.41 8.55
N ASP A 59 9.83 -6.86 8.51
CA ASP A 59 10.80 -6.38 7.50
C ASP A 59 10.36 -6.76 6.08
N MET A 60 9.89 -7.99 5.88
CA MET A 60 9.48 -8.46 4.57
C MET A 60 8.21 -7.75 4.07
N ILE A 61 7.21 -7.52 4.93
CA ILE A 61 6.00 -6.76 4.58
C ILE A 61 6.37 -5.32 4.21
N LEU A 62 7.30 -4.70 4.93
CA LEU A 62 7.74 -3.34 4.62
C LEU A 62 8.46 -3.29 3.26
N LYS A 63 9.35 -4.25 2.98
CA LYS A 63 10.04 -4.36 1.70
C LYS A 63 9.09 -4.64 0.53
N LEU A 64 8.14 -5.57 0.69
CA LEU A 64 7.10 -5.83 -0.32
C LEU A 64 6.22 -4.61 -0.54
N GLY A 65 5.86 -3.89 0.52
CA GLY A 65 5.12 -2.64 0.41
C GLY A 65 5.89 -1.53 -0.29
N LYS A 66 7.22 -1.49 -0.12
CA LYS A 66 8.10 -0.57 -0.87
C LYS A 66 8.06 -0.88 -2.37
N VAL A 67 8.25 -2.15 -2.76
CA VAL A 67 8.12 -2.59 -4.17
C VAL A 67 6.73 -2.23 -4.70
N ALA A 68 5.68 -2.55 -3.94
CA ALA A 68 4.31 -2.27 -4.32
C ALA A 68 4.09 -0.78 -4.61
N PHE A 69 4.58 0.12 -3.74
CA PHE A 69 4.48 1.56 -3.90
C PHE A 69 5.25 2.07 -5.13
N GLU A 70 6.53 1.69 -5.26
CA GLU A 70 7.37 2.16 -6.36
C GLU A 70 6.82 1.71 -7.72
N GLN A 71 6.34 0.47 -7.83
CA GLN A 71 5.74 -0.03 -9.05
C GLN A 71 4.35 0.55 -9.30
N LEU A 72 3.55 0.77 -8.25
CA LEU A 72 2.23 1.38 -8.39
C LEU A 72 2.32 2.81 -8.94
N VAL A 73 3.23 3.63 -8.40
CA VAL A 73 3.45 5.02 -8.88
C VAL A 73 3.95 5.05 -10.33
N LYS A 74 4.76 4.07 -10.74
CA LYS A 74 5.19 3.89 -12.14
C LYS A 74 4.06 3.39 -13.05
N GLY A 75 2.94 2.90 -12.51
CA GLY A 75 1.85 2.26 -13.25
C GLY A 75 2.17 0.82 -13.69
N ASN A 76 3.14 0.17 -13.06
CA ASN A 76 3.59 -1.17 -13.40
C ASN A 76 2.83 -2.24 -12.60
N LEU A 77 2.32 -3.24 -13.32
CA LEU A 77 1.71 -4.46 -12.73
C LEU A 77 2.71 -5.63 -12.66
N ILE A 78 3.69 -5.61 -13.54
CA ILE A 78 4.76 -6.61 -13.63
C ILE A 78 6.08 -5.90 -13.38
N PHE A 79 6.95 -6.52 -12.59
CA PHE A 79 8.27 -6.02 -12.23
C PHE A 79 9.29 -7.14 -12.28
N TYR A 80 10.57 -6.79 -12.26
CA TYR A 80 11.67 -7.72 -12.50
C TYR A 80 12.42 -8.04 -11.21
N GLU A 81 13.37 -8.95 -11.32
CA GLU A 81 14.26 -9.32 -10.21
C GLU A 81 15.07 -8.11 -9.70
N GLU A 82 15.45 -7.20 -10.58
CA GLU A 82 16.17 -5.97 -10.23
C GLU A 82 15.35 -5.09 -9.28
N ASP A 83 14.06 -4.92 -9.53
CA ASP A 83 13.16 -4.14 -8.68
C ASP A 83 13.07 -4.73 -7.25
N LEU A 84 13.11 -6.07 -7.13
CA LEU A 84 13.15 -6.76 -5.83
C LEU A 84 14.48 -6.51 -5.12
N ARG A 85 15.60 -6.63 -5.84
CA ARG A 85 16.95 -6.42 -5.29
C ARG A 85 17.16 -4.97 -4.83
N GLU A 86 16.65 -3.98 -5.56
CA GLU A 86 16.66 -2.56 -5.17
C GLU A 86 15.86 -2.29 -3.88
N CYS A 87 14.90 -3.15 -3.57
CA CYS A 87 14.16 -3.13 -2.31
C CYS A 87 14.75 -4.04 -1.22
N GLY A 88 15.90 -4.67 -1.47
CA GLY A 88 16.59 -5.53 -0.51
C GLY A 88 15.88 -6.86 -0.26
N ILE A 89 15.18 -7.37 -1.28
CA ILE A 89 14.53 -8.68 -1.26
C ILE A 89 15.36 -9.65 -2.10
N ASP A 90 15.78 -10.78 -1.51
CA ASP A 90 16.27 -11.91 -2.30
C ASP A 90 15.08 -12.56 -3.04
N VAL A 91 15.23 -12.92 -4.31
CA VAL A 91 14.19 -13.58 -5.11
C VAL A 91 13.64 -14.84 -4.43
N ARG A 92 14.49 -15.58 -3.70
CA ARG A 92 14.05 -16.74 -2.93
C ARG A 92 13.08 -16.36 -1.81
N GLU A 93 13.27 -15.19 -1.20
CA GLU A 93 12.40 -14.66 -0.13
C GLU A 93 11.05 -14.16 -0.69
N ALA A 94 11.06 -13.53 -1.88
CA ALA A 94 9.83 -13.09 -2.54
C ALA A 94 8.86 -14.26 -2.81
N SER A 95 9.42 -15.42 -3.17
CA SER A 95 8.65 -16.64 -3.47
C SER A 95 7.94 -17.23 -2.24
N VAL A 96 8.40 -16.92 -1.03
CA VAL A 96 7.81 -17.40 0.24
C VAL A 96 6.43 -16.79 0.50
N TYR A 97 6.16 -15.60 -0.05
CA TYR A 97 4.88 -14.90 0.09
C TYR A 97 4.00 -15.06 -1.15
N SER A 98 3.87 -16.30 -1.66
CA SER A 98 3.10 -16.62 -2.87
C SER A 98 1.64 -16.15 -2.84
N GLY A 99 1.06 -15.99 -1.64
CA GLY A 99 -0.30 -15.45 -1.48
C GLY A 99 -0.42 -13.93 -1.63
N LEU A 100 0.70 -13.21 -1.72
CA LEU A 100 0.77 -11.76 -1.94
C LEU A 100 1.47 -11.42 -3.26
N CYS A 101 2.61 -12.06 -3.54
CA CYS A 101 3.46 -11.84 -4.69
C CYS A 101 3.78 -13.18 -5.36
N THR A 102 3.68 -13.26 -6.69
CA THR A 102 3.95 -14.48 -7.44
C THR A 102 5.06 -14.26 -8.47
N GLN A 103 5.87 -15.29 -8.66
CA GLN A 103 6.84 -15.36 -9.75
C GLN A 103 6.14 -15.95 -10.99
N ILE A 104 6.34 -15.29 -12.12
CA ILE A 104 5.90 -15.74 -13.44
C ILE A 104 7.14 -15.96 -14.30
N PHE A 105 7.17 -17.07 -15.03
CA PHE A 105 8.23 -17.32 -16.00
C PHE A 105 7.90 -16.63 -17.32
N ARG A 106 8.82 -15.82 -17.82
CA ARG A 106 8.77 -15.23 -19.14
C ARG A 106 9.77 -15.95 -20.03
N GLU A 107 9.28 -16.62 -21.06
CA GLU A 107 10.15 -17.33 -22.02
C GLU A 107 10.68 -16.33 -23.05
N GLU A 108 12.00 -16.16 -23.11
CA GLU A 108 12.68 -15.34 -24.11
C GLU A 108 13.53 -16.26 -25.01
N LEU A 109 13.11 -16.40 -26.27
CA LEU A 109 13.85 -17.05 -27.38
C LEU A 109 14.45 -18.43 -27.04
N GLY A 110 13.69 -19.30 -26.34
CA GLY A 110 13.94 -20.74 -26.22
C GLY A 110 15.14 -21.19 -25.37
N LEU A 111 16.00 -20.27 -24.92
CA LEU A 111 17.19 -20.59 -24.10
C LEU A 111 17.29 -19.78 -22.79
N TYR A 112 16.58 -18.64 -22.68
CA TYR A 112 16.54 -17.83 -21.46
C TYR A 112 15.11 -17.72 -20.93
N GLN A 113 14.85 -18.24 -19.73
CA GLN A 113 13.62 -17.93 -18.98
C GLN A 113 13.90 -16.78 -18.03
N GLY A 114 13.49 -15.58 -18.41
CA GLY A 114 13.47 -14.43 -17.52
C GLY A 114 12.43 -14.62 -16.43
N LYS A 115 12.77 -14.27 -15.19
CA LYS A 115 11.81 -14.26 -14.09
C LYS A 115 11.19 -12.88 -13.99
N VAL A 116 9.88 -12.82 -14.04
CA VAL A 116 9.12 -11.61 -13.75
C VAL A 116 8.19 -11.88 -12.57
N PHE A 117 7.73 -10.82 -11.92
CA PHE A 117 6.94 -10.90 -10.71
C PHE A 117 5.73 -10.00 -10.82
N CYS A 118 4.67 -10.36 -10.13
CA CYS A 118 3.52 -9.48 -9.93
C CYS A 118 2.89 -9.76 -8.57
N PHE A 119 2.13 -8.80 -8.06
CA PHE A 119 1.23 -9.10 -6.95
C PHE A 119 0.08 -9.97 -7.45
N VAL A 120 -0.46 -10.84 -6.57
CA VAL A 120 -1.57 -11.75 -6.92
C VAL A 120 -2.79 -10.98 -7.46
N HIS A 121 -2.97 -9.75 -6.99
CA HIS A 121 -3.96 -8.83 -7.53
C HIS A 121 -3.56 -7.37 -7.30
N LEU A 122 -4.00 -6.46 -8.18
CA LEU A 122 -3.73 -5.01 -8.08
C LEU A 122 -4.16 -4.42 -6.74
N SER A 123 -5.34 -4.81 -6.22
CA SER A 123 -5.79 -4.34 -4.92
C SER A 123 -4.89 -4.75 -3.75
N ILE A 124 -4.16 -5.86 -3.87
CA ILE A 124 -3.16 -6.28 -2.87
C ILE A 124 -1.93 -5.38 -2.98
N GLN A 125 -1.47 -5.09 -4.21
CA GLN A 125 -0.40 -4.11 -4.46
C GLN A 125 -0.77 -2.74 -3.88
N GLU A 126 -1.97 -2.23 -4.17
CA GLU A 126 -2.46 -0.95 -3.66
C GLU A 126 -2.56 -0.93 -2.12
N HIS A 127 -3.00 -2.02 -1.50
CA HIS A 127 -3.04 -2.13 -0.05
C HIS A 127 -1.64 -2.12 0.58
N LEU A 128 -0.72 -2.91 0.05
CA LEU A 128 0.67 -2.98 0.53
C LEU A 128 1.41 -1.65 0.32
N ALA A 129 1.18 -0.98 -0.80
CA ALA A 129 1.70 0.35 -1.07
C ALA A 129 1.19 1.38 -0.03
N ALA A 130 -0.12 1.37 0.25
CA ALA A 130 -0.72 2.27 1.24
C ALA A 130 -0.18 2.00 2.64
N LEU A 131 0.00 0.72 2.98
CA LEU A 131 0.60 0.30 4.24
C LEU A 131 2.05 0.79 4.37
N TYR A 132 2.87 0.64 3.32
CA TYR A 132 4.24 1.14 3.29
C TYR A 132 4.32 2.66 3.52
N VAL A 133 3.47 3.43 2.83
CA VAL A 133 3.41 4.89 2.98
C VAL A 133 3.03 5.26 4.41
N HIS A 134 2.00 4.64 4.96
CA HIS A 134 1.51 4.91 6.31
C HIS A 134 2.57 4.59 7.38
N LEU A 135 3.26 3.45 7.26
CA LEU A 135 4.30 3.03 8.21
C LEU A 135 5.60 3.83 8.08
N SER A 136 6.00 4.16 6.86
CA SER A 136 7.17 5.01 6.61
C SER A 136 6.98 6.38 7.28
N PHE A 137 5.76 6.91 7.23
CA PHE A 137 5.42 8.14 7.92
C PHE A 137 5.36 7.95 9.44
N THR A 138 4.54 7.03 9.93
CA THR A 138 4.30 6.88 11.39
C THR A 138 5.50 6.36 12.19
N ASN A 139 6.31 5.46 11.63
CA ASN A 139 7.46 4.87 12.34
C ASN A 139 8.79 5.58 12.06
N HIS A 140 8.92 6.25 10.90
CA HIS A 140 10.19 6.84 10.45
C HIS A 140 10.10 8.32 10.12
N ASN A 141 8.94 8.96 10.32
CA ASN A 141 8.70 10.37 9.96
C ASN A 141 9.07 10.70 8.50
N ARG A 142 9.02 9.69 7.61
CA ARG A 142 9.47 9.81 6.23
C ARG A 142 8.26 9.99 5.31
N ASN A 143 8.23 11.10 4.57
CA ASN A 143 7.28 11.27 3.48
C ASN A 143 7.85 10.66 2.19
N VAL A 144 7.24 9.58 1.70
CA VAL A 144 7.72 8.85 0.51
C VAL A 144 7.35 9.50 -0.83
N PHE A 145 6.51 10.54 -0.81
CA PHE A 145 6.18 11.34 -2.00
C PHE A 145 7.16 12.50 -2.24
N GLU A 146 8.08 12.77 -1.32
CA GLU A 146 9.13 13.76 -1.59
C GLU A 146 10.21 13.15 -2.48
N PRO A 147 10.62 13.83 -3.57
CA PRO A 147 11.75 13.41 -4.36
C PRO A 147 12.96 13.25 -3.45
N ILE A 148 13.66 12.12 -3.57
CA ILE A 148 15.00 11.95 -3.02
C ILE A 148 15.96 12.81 -3.87
N THR A 149 15.76 14.13 -3.94
CA THR A 149 16.80 15.02 -4.44
C THR A 149 17.99 14.83 -3.53
N LYS A 150 19.08 14.29 -4.09
CA LYS A 150 20.39 14.01 -3.49
C LYS A 150 20.45 14.39 -2.02
N GLN A 151 20.49 13.38 -1.14
CA GLN A 151 20.67 13.49 0.30
C GLN A 151 21.86 14.41 0.65
N ASN A 152 21.65 15.72 0.59
CA ASN A 152 22.56 16.70 1.14
C ASN A 152 22.21 16.81 2.62
N LEU A 153 23.20 17.01 3.50
CA LEU A 153 22.99 17.13 4.95
C LEU A 153 21.85 18.10 5.31
N ARG A 154 21.62 19.14 4.50
CA ARG A 154 20.53 20.12 4.66
C ARG A 154 19.12 19.54 4.47
N SER A 155 18.87 18.60 3.54
CA SER A 155 17.54 18.00 3.38
C SER A 155 17.24 17.02 4.51
N LYS A 156 18.23 16.24 4.96
CA LYS A 156 18.11 15.42 6.19
C LYS A 156 17.84 16.27 7.43
N LEU A 157 18.50 17.42 7.59
CA LEU A 157 18.17 18.35 8.67
C LEU A 157 16.74 18.90 8.52
N LYS A 158 16.33 19.27 7.30
CA LYS A 158 14.98 19.80 7.07
C LYS A 158 13.89 18.77 7.39
N ASP A 159 14.08 17.49 7.03
CA ASP A 159 13.20 16.38 7.43
C ASP A 159 13.20 16.13 8.95
N LEU A 160 14.34 16.39 9.62
CA LEU A 160 14.45 16.30 11.07
C LEU A 160 13.71 17.45 11.81
N PHE A 161 13.52 18.59 11.14
CA PHE A 161 12.92 19.81 11.70
C PHE A 161 11.51 20.14 11.16
N GLN A 162 11.10 19.57 10.01
CA GLN A 162 9.73 19.66 9.51
C GLN A 162 8.92 18.47 10.02
N HIS A 163 8.13 18.72 11.07
CA HIS A 163 7.00 17.84 11.38
C HIS A 163 5.96 17.96 10.26
N VAL A 164 6.10 17.13 9.23
CA VAL A 164 5.03 16.93 8.24
C VAL A 164 3.86 16.30 8.99
N SER A 165 2.67 16.87 8.88
CA SER A 165 1.48 16.31 9.54
C SER A 165 0.87 15.16 8.73
N LEU A 166 0.11 14.28 9.38
CA LEU A 166 -0.58 13.18 8.68
C LEU A 166 -1.54 13.73 7.60
N SER A 167 -2.13 14.90 7.86
CA SER A 167 -2.98 15.57 6.88
C SER A 167 -2.21 16.06 5.64
N GLU A 168 -0.97 16.52 5.80
CA GLU A 168 -0.14 16.94 4.66
C GLU A 168 0.25 15.74 3.79
N LEU A 169 0.54 14.59 4.42
CA LEU A 169 0.76 13.33 3.70
C LEU A 169 -0.47 12.98 2.84
N HIS A 170 -1.66 13.01 3.43
CA HIS A 170 -2.89 12.71 2.68
C HIS A 170 -3.14 13.71 1.55
N GLN A 171 -2.94 15.01 1.78
CA GLN A 171 -3.13 16.04 0.76
C GLN A 171 -2.21 15.83 -0.44
N ARG A 172 -0.95 15.43 -0.19
CA ARG A 172 0.01 15.11 -1.25
C ARG A 172 -0.39 13.86 -2.01
N ALA A 173 -0.72 12.77 -1.31
CA ALA A 173 -1.19 11.54 -1.93
C ALA A 173 -2.43 11.80 -2.81
N LEU A 174 -3.40 12.58 -2.30
CA LEU A 174 -4.60 12.97 -3.05
C LEU A 174 -4.24 13.78 -4.30
N LYS A 175 -3.24 14.67 -4.23
CA LYS A 175 -2.79 15.44 -5.39
C LYS A 175 -2.19 14.53 -6.47
N GLU A 176 -1.36 13.56 -6.08
CA GLU A 176 -0.81 12.56 -7.00
C GLU A 176 -1.92 11.73 -7.66
N GLY A 177 -2.91 11.28 -6.87
CA GLY A 177 -4.08 10.57 -7.40
C GLY A 177 -4.89 11.39 -8.38
N LEU A 178 -5.13 12.68 -8.10
CA LEU A 178 -5.83 13.58 -9.02
C LEU A 178 -5.06 13.85 -10.33
N GLN A 179 -3.73 13.71 -10.32
CA GLN A 179 -2.91 13.84 -11.53
C GLN A 179 -2.84 12.54 -12.33
N SER A 180 -3.24 11.41 -11.73
CA SER A 180 -3.30 10.12 -12.39
C SER A 180 -4.41 10.08 -13.45
N LYS A 181 -4.03 9.91 -14.72
CA LYS A 181 -4.97 9.93 -15.85
C LYS A 181 -5.96 8.76 -15.87
N ASN A 182 -5.63 7.64 -15.23
CA ASN A 182 -6.41 6.40 -15.29
C ASN A 182 -6.98 5.96 -13.93
N GLY A 183 -6.85 6.79 -12.88
CA GLY A 183 -7.40 6.49 -11.54
C GLY A 183 -6.72 5.32 -10.81
N HIS A 184 -5.55 4.86 -11.26
CA HIS A 184 -4.86 3.69 -10.68
C HIS A 184 -4.41 3.88 -9.21
N LEU A 185 -4.59 5.07 -8.63
CA LEU A 185 -4.26 5.36 -7.24
C LEU A 185 -5.52 5.46 -6.35
N ASP A 186 -6.72 5.31 -6.89
CA ASP A 186 -7.97 5.56 -6.15
C ASP A 186 -8.16 4.59 -4.98
N LEU A 187 -7.91 3.29 -5.22
CA LEU A 187 -8.07 2.28 -4.17
C LEU A 187 -6.90 2.34 -3.18
N PHE A 188 -5.69 2.63 -3.65
CA PHE A 188 -4.55 2.98 -2.80
C PHE A 188 -4.88 4.14 -1.83
N LEU A 189 -5.47 5.23 -2.33
CA LEU A 189 -5.86 6.37 -1.50
C LEU A 189 -6.92 6.00 -0.47
N ARG A 190 -7.90 5.19 -0.87
CA ARG A 190 -8.92 4.67 0.05
C ARG A 190 -8.29 3.83 1.17
N PHE A 191 -7.30 2.98 0.84
CA PHE A 191 -6.56 2.22 1.84
C PHE A 191 -5.76 3.13 2.77
N LEU A 192 -5.01 4.09 2.23
CA LEU A 192 -4.18 5.02 3.00
C LEU A 192 -5.01 5.80 4.02
N LEU A 193 -6.15 6.36 3.59
CA LEU A 193 -7.09 7.05 4.47
C LEU A 193 -7.68 6.11 5.54
N GLY A 194 -7.99 4.87 5.17
CA GLY A 194 -8.50 3.86 6.11
C GLY A 194 -7.47 3.47 7.17
N LEU A 195 -6.19 3.33 6.81
CA LEU A 195 -5.10 3.00 7.74
C LEU A 195 -4.88 4.12 8.76
N SER A 196 -5.12 5.36 8.35
CA SER A 196 -5.00 6.56 9.19
C SER A 196 -6.16 6.77 10.17
N VAL A 197 -7.12 5.85 10.25
CA VAL A 197 -8.20 5.88 11.25
C VAL A 197 -7.71 5.25 12.56
N LYS A 198 -8.00 5.88 13.70
CA LYS A 198 -7.56 5.41 15.03
C LYS A 198 -7.90 3.94 15.32
N SER A 199 -9.08 3.48 14.88
CA SER A 199 -9.53 2.09 15.06
C SER A 199 -8.63 1.04 14.41
N HIS A 200 -7.82 1.42 13.41
CA HIS A 200 -6.91 0.51 12.72
C HIS A 200 -5.57 0.31 13.43
N GLN A 201 -5.21 1.20 14.36
CA GLN A 201 -3.93 1.12 15.06
C GLN A 201 -3.77 -0.19 15.84
N ILE A 202 -4.83 -0.64 16.52
CA ILE A 202 -4.85 -1.91 17.26
C ILE A 202 -4.63 -3.10 16.32
N LEU A 203 -5.18 -3.05 15.11
CA LEU A 203 -5.03 -4.12 14.13
C LEU A 203 -3.60 -4.17 13.56
N LEU A 204 -3.02 -3.01 13.26
CA LEU A 204 -1.65 -2.91 12.75
C LEU A 204 -0.59 -3.35 13.77
N GLN A 205 -0.85 -3.16 15.07
CA GLN A 205 0.03 -3.66 16.14
C GLN A 205 0.19 -5.18 16.15
N ARG A 206 -0.72 -5.93 15.50
CA ARG A 206 -0.58 -7.38 15.33
C ARG A 206 0.45 -7.78 14.27
N ILE A 207 0.78 -6.86 13.37
CA ILE A 207 1.69 -7.10 12.24
C ILE A 207 3.06 -6.46 12.52
N MET A 208 3.09 -5.30 13.16
CA MET A 208 4.30 -4.50 13.35
C MET A 208 4.30 -3.72 14.65
N LYS A 209 5.49 -3.34 15.13
CA LYS A 209 5.61 -2.39 16.25
C LYS A 209 5.37 -0.97 15.76
N LEU A 210 4.31 -0.34 16.26
CA LEU A 210 4.03 1.07 15.99
C LEU A 210 4.73 1.95 17.03
N LYS A 211 5.41 3.02 16.59
CA LYS A 211 5.79 4.11 17.49
C LYS A 211 4.53 4.89 17.88
N SER A 212 4.55 5.52 19.06
CA SER A 212 3.43 6.32 19.56
C SER A 212 2.97 7.31 18.49
N SER A 213 1.77 7.10 17.94
CA SER A 213 1.25 7.91 16.85
C SER A 213 0.93 9.32 17.35
N SER A 214 1.32 10.37 16.62
CA SER A 214 0.73 11.69 16.81
C SER A 214 -0.77 11.60 16.55
N SER A 215 -1.58 12.15 17.45
CA SER A 215 -3.04 12.10 17.34
C SER A 215 -3.58 13.15 16.37
N ASP A 216 -2.96 13.29 15.21
CA ASP A 216 -3.43 14.26 14.21
C ASP A 216 -4.85 13.87 13.77
N SER A 217 -5.78 14.80 13.89
CA SER A 217 -7.16 14.58 13.46
C SER A 217 -7.21 14.53 11.93
N ASN A 218 -8.00 13.59 11.39
CA ASN A 218 -8.26 13.52 9.95
C ASN A 218 -9.16 14.67 9.45
N GLU A 219 -9.56 15.61 10.32
CA GLU A 219 -10.48 16.72 10.00
C GLU A 219 -9.94 17.59 8.86
N LYS A 220 -8.66 17.98 8.92
CA LYS A 220 -8.00 18.75 7.85
C LYS A 220 -7.97 18.00 6.52
N THR A 221 -7.82 16.68 6.56
CA THR A 221 -7.88 15.83 5.36
C THR A 221 -9.29 15.79 4.79
N VAL A 222 -10.30 15.62 5.64
CA VAL A 222 -11.72 15.61 5.23
C VAL A 222 -12.13 16.95 4.63
N GLU A 223 -11.73 18.07 5.24
CA GLU A 223 -12.00 19.40 4.72
C GLU A 223 -11.36 19.63 3.35
N TYR A 224 -10.10 19.20 3.18
CA TYR A 224 -9.42 19.26 1.89
C TYR A 224 -10.13 18.43 0.81
N ILE A 225 -10.54 17.20 1.12
CA ILE A 225 -11.31 16.35 0.19
C ILE A 225 -12.61 17.05 -0.22
N LYS A 226 -13.37 17.58 0.76
CA LYS A 226 -14.61 18.33 0.48
C LYS A 226 -14.38 19.53 -0.43
N LYS A 227 -13.30 20.28 -0.19
CA LYS A 227 -12.92 21.42 -1.05
C LYS A 227 -12.64 20.98 -2.48
N LYS A 228 -11.87 19.90 -2.66
CA LYS A 228 -11.53 19.38 -4.00
C LYS A 228 -12.73 18.87 -4.77
N ILE A 229 -13.65 18.15 -4.13
CA ILE A 229 -14.91 17.70 -4.75
C ILE A 229 -15.71 18.90 -5.27
N ARG A 230 -15.90 19.94 -4.45
CA ARG A 230 -16.62 21.17 -4.87
C ARG A 230 -15.97 21.86 -6.08
N THR A 231 -14.64 21.86 -6.17
CA THR A 231 -13.93 22.43 -7.32
C THR A 231 -14.14 21.60 -8.59
N ILE A 232 -14.20 20.27 -8.49
CA ILE A 232 -14.46 19.38 -9.63
C ILE A 232 -15.90 19.55 -10.14
N ASP A 233 -16.86 19.69 -9.22
CA ASP A 233 -18.30 19.83 -9.55
C ASP A 233 -18.70 21.26 -9.98
N SER A 234 -17.74 22.20 -10.10
CA SER A 234 -18.02 23.59 -10.50
C SER A 234 -18.15 23.71 -12.03
N PRO A 235 -19.19 24.38 -12.55
CA PRO A 235 -19.50 24.43 -13.99
C PRO A 235 -18.47 25.16 -14.88
N GLU A 236 -17.47 25.81 -14.29
CA GLU A 236 -16.46 26.58 -15.03
C GLU A 236 -15.48 25.72 -15.85
N ILE A 237 -15.37 24.40 -15.59
CA ILE A 237 -14.44 23.51 -16.31
C ILE A 237 -15.03 23.02 -17.65
N HIS A 238 -16.36 23.10 -17.85
CA HIS A 238 -17.02 22.60 -19.07
C HIS A 238 -17.04 23.59 -20.25
N GLN A 239 -16.41 24.77 -20.16
CA GLN A 239 -16.50 25.81 -21.20
C GLN A 239 -15.18 26.23 -21.87
N SER A 240 -14.12 25.42 -21.81
CA SER A 240 -12.89 25.70 -22.57
C SER A 240 -12.52 24.59 -23.56
N VAL A 241 -13.44 24.28 -24.48
CA VAL A 241 -13.06 23.80 -25.81
C VAL A 241 -13.38 24.95 -26.78
N PRO A 242 -12.38 25.73 -27.24
CA PRO A 242 -12.59 26.56 -28.40
C PRO A 242 -12.76 25.61 -29.59
N LEU A 243 -13.98 25.58 -30.13
CA LEU A 243 -14.19 25.20 -31.52
C LEU A 243 -13.47 26.24 -32.37
N SER A 244 -12.34 25.86 -32.95
CA SER A 244 -11.74 26.57 -34.08
C SER A 244 -11.60 25.58 -35.24
N GLU A 245 -12.28 25.99 -36.31
CA GLU A 245 -12.42 25.54 -37.69
C GLU A 245 -11.38 24.57 -38.27
#